data_AF-A0A7J9SLK2-F1
#
_entry.id   AF-A0A7J9SLK2-F1
#
_cell.length_a   1.000
_cell.length_b   1.000
_cell.length_c   1.000
_cell.angle_alpha   90.00
_cell.angle_beta   90.00
_cell.angle_gamma   90.00
#
_symmetry.space_group_name_H-M   'P 1'
#
loop_
_entity.id
_entity.type
_entity.pdbx_description
1 polymer ?
#
loop_
_entity_poly.entity_id
_entity_poly.type
_entity_poly.pdbx_seq_one_letter_code
_entity_poly.pdbx_strand_id
1 'polypeptide(L)'
;MTDEAPSADMDPDADTQESDRTVIRSGREFEREYRLDADEAGRFLIDLGEQLRDGDELTIVDEEWELPFAFGEPVELELDYDGAGDPELEIEIELPGRTDESAPDVE
;
A
#
# COMPACT_ATOMS: atom_id res chain seq x y z
N MET A 1 -35.57 28.48 -35.11
CA MET A 1 -35.21 27.05 -35.10
C MET A 1 -34.03 26.95 -34.17
N THR A 2 -34.25 26.19 -33.10
CA THR A 2 -33.47 26.07 -31.87
C THR A 2 -32.08 25.52 -32.13
N ASP A 3 -31.06 26.02 -31.43
CA ASP A 3 -29.85 25.23 -31.16
C ASP A 3 -29.49 25.41 -29.69
N GLU A 4 -29.31 24.25 -29.07
CA GLU A 4 -29.41 23.92 -27.66
C GLU A 4 -28.04 24.09 -26.99
N ALA A 5 -28.00 24.65 -25.79
CA ALA A 5 -26.77 24.69 -25.01
C ALA A 5 -26.43 23.28 -24.50
N PRO A 6 -25.17 22.83 -24.52
CA PRO A 6 -24.84 21.56 -23.91
C PRO A 6 -24.86 21.73 -22.39
N SER A 7 -25.86 21.12 -21.74
CA SER A 7 -25.79 20.77 -20.33
C SER A 7 -24.69 19.72 -20.17
N ALA A 8 -23.62 20.07 -19.46
CA ALA A 8 -22.67 19.09 -18.96
C ALA A 8 -23.35 18.38 -17.79
N ASP A 9 -24.05 17.28 -18.10
CA ASP A 9 -24.35 16.25 -17.12
C ASP A 9 -23.00 15.77 -16.57
N MET A 10 -22.70 16.23 -15.36
CA MET A 10 -21.57 15.78 -14.58
C MET A 10 -22.00 14.45 -13.98
N ASP A 11 -21.64 13.35 -14.63
CA ASP A 11 -21.77 11.99 -14.08
C ASP A 11 -21.21 12.01 -12.63
N PRO A 12 -22.03 11.73 -11.60
CA PRO A 12 -21.57 11.65 -10.22
C PRO A 12 -20.84 10.32 -9.93
N ASP A 13 -20.66 9.47 -10.93
CA ASP A 13 -20.06 8.14 -10.83
C ASP A 13 -18.54 8.17 -11.10
N ALA A 14 -17.80 9.06 -10.45
CA ALA A 14 -16.32 9.05 -10.48
C ALA A 14 -15.70 8.40 -9.24
N ASP A 15 -16.48 8.12 -8.19
CA ASP A 15 -15.98 7.58 -6.94
C ASP A 15 -16.93 6.49 -6.45
N THR A 16 -16.74 5.27 -6.94
CA THR A 16 -16.81 3.98 -6.19
C THR A 16 -16.73 2.86 -7.23
N GLN A 17 -15.56 2.64 -7.83
CA GLN A 17 -15.26 1.30 -8.31
C GLN A 17 -15.03 0.45 -7.05
N GLU A 18 -16.10 -0.09 -6.45
CA GLU A 18 -16.02 -1.29 -5.62
C GLU A 18 -15.37 -2.34 -6.53
N SER A 19 -14.05 -2.39 -6.46
CA SER A 19 -13.26 -3.24 -7.32
C SER A 19 -13.51 -4.67 -6.82
N ASP A 20 -13.78 -5.61 -7.73
CA ASP A 20 -13.97 -7.04 -7.46
C ASP A 20 -12.68 -7.72 -6.93
N ARG A 21 -11.79 -6.94 -6.30
CA ARG A 21 -10.47 -7.33 -5.82
C ARG A 21 -10.60 -8.27 -4.64
N THR A 22 -9.70 -9.25 -4.62
CA THR A 22 -9.57 -10.13 -3.47
C THR A 22 -8.89 -9.37 -2.33
N VAL A 23 -9.62 -9.14 -1.24
CA VAL A 23 -9.03 -8.57 -0.02
C VAL A 23 -8.12 -9.61 0.66
N ILE A 24 -6.85 -9.25 0.85
CA ILE A 24 -5.87 -9.98 1.65
C ILE A 24 -6.17 -9.70 3.13
N ARG A 25 -6.47 -10.76 3.89
CA ARG A 25 -6.85 -10.70 5.30
C ARG A 25 -5.77 -11.32 6.17
N SER A 26 -5.68 -10.86 7.41
CA SER A 26 -4.80 -11.43 8.43
C SER A 26 -5.04 -12.93 8.65
N GLY A 27 -3.97 -13.66 9.02
CA GLY A 27 -4.03 -15.08 9.36
C GLY A 27 -3.77 -16.06 8.20
N ARG A 28 -3.40 -15.57 7.02
CA ARG A 28 -2.85 -16.37 5.91
C ARG A 28 -1.55 -15.75 5.42
N GLU A 29 -0.59 -16.59 5.01
CA GLU A 29 0.61 -16.12 4.33
C GLU A 29 0.23 -15.51 2.97
N PHE A 30 0.92 -14.44 2.59
CA PHE A 30 0.82 -13.81 1.29
C PHE A 30 2.21 -13.30 0.91
N GLU A 31 2.69 -13.71 -0.26
CA GLU A 31 3.99 -13.31 -0.80
C GLU A 31 3.86 -13.13 -2.31
N ARG A 32 4.44 -12.05 -2.84
CA ARG A 32 4.56 -11.75 -4.27
C ARG A 32 5.90 -11.06 -4.53
N GLU A 33 6.67 -11.58 -5.49
CA GLU A 33 7.88 -10.94 -6.00
C GLU A 33 7.60 -10.29 -7.35
N TYR A 34 8.06 -9.05 -7.54
CA TYR A 34 7.94 -8.29 -8.78
C TYR A 34 9.32 -7.95 -9.33
N ARG A 35 9.48 -8.04 -10.66
CA ARG A 35 10.69 -7.58 -11.37
C ARG A 35 10.34 -6.30 -12.11
N LEU A 36 10.63 -5.16 -11.48
CA LEU A 36 10.26 -3.83 -11.95
C LEU A 36 11.46 -3.07 -12.48
N ASP A 37 11.19 -2.14 -13.39
CA ASP A 37 12.17 -1.11 -13.74
C ASP A 37 12.28 -0.06 -12.61
N ALA A 38 13.40 0.66 -12.56
CA ALA A 38 13.71 1.59 -11.46
C ALA A 38 12.69 2.73 -11.28
N ASP A 39 12.04 3.17 -12.36
CA ASP A 39 10.99 4.20 -12.31
C ASP A 39 9.72 3.69 -11.61
N GLU A 40 9.30 2.46 -11.89
CA GLU A 40 8.12 1.85 -11.26
C GLU A 40 8.39 1.56 -9.78
N ALA A 41 9.55 0.97 -9.46
CA ALA A 41 9.96 0.76 -8.08
C ALA A 41 10.05 2.09 -7.30
N GLY A 42 10.59 3.13 -7.93
CA GLY A 42 10.68 4.46 -7.33
C GLY A 42 9.32 5.08 -7.02
N ARG A 43 8.33 4.96 -7.92
CA ARG A 43 6.96 5.43 -7.66
C ARG A 43 6.31 4.68 -6.51
N PHE A 44 6.42 3.36 -6.49
CA PHE A 44 5.91 2.54 -5.40
C PHE A 44 6.49 2.97 -4.05
N LEU A 45 7.81 3.19 -3.98
CA LEU A 45 8.48 3.63 -2.75
C LEU A 45 8.07 5.04 -2.30
N ILE A 46 7.75 5.94 -3.24
CA ILE A 46 7.20 7.25 -2.91
C ILE A 46 5.82 7.09 -2.27
N ASP A 47 4.90 6.37 -2.92
CA ASP A 47 3.53 6.18 -2.43
C ASP A 47 3.52 5.45 -1.08
N LEU A 48 4.38 4.44 -0.91
CA LEU A 48 4.58 3.76 0.36
C LEU A 48 5.12 4.72 1.44
N GLY A 49 6.13 5.52 1.10
CA GLY A 49 6.72 6.50 2.02
C GLY A 49 5.74 7.59 2.46
N GLU A 50 4.84 8.02 1.57
CA GLU A 50 3.77 8.95 1.92
C GLU A 50 2.79 8.33 2.91
N GLN A 51 2.32 7.10 2.68
CA GLN A 51 1.44 6.38 3.62
C GLN A 51 2.10 6.17 4.99
N LEU A 52 3.37 5.75 5.01
CA LEU A 52 4.13 5.55 6.26
C LEU A 52 4.31 6.85 7.06
N ARG A 53 4.40 8.00 6.37
CA ARG A 53 4.55 9.31 7.02
C ARG A 53 3.23 9.84 7.58
N ASP A 54 2.14 9.61 6.86
CA ASP A 54 0.87 10.32 7.07
C ASP A 54 -0.06 9.60 8.06
N GLY A 55 0.23 8.34 8.42
CA GLY A 55 -0.56 7.58 9.39
C GLY A 55 0.11 6.30 9.91
N ASP A 56 -0.71 5.39 10.40
CA ASP A 56 -0.30 4.07 10.90
C ASP A 56 -1.05 2.91 10.22
N GLU A 57 -1.64 3.22 9.07
CA GLU A 57 -2.32 2.28 8.18
C GLU A 57 -1.79 2.49 6.77
N LEU A 58 -1.62 1.40 6.01
CA LEU A 58 -1.30 1.45 4.60
C LEU A 58 -2.18 0.45 3.84
N THR A 59 -2.41 0.74 2.56
CA THR A 59 -3.09 -0.18 1.65
C THR A 59 -2.24 -0.35 0.40
N ILE A 60 -1.84 -1.59 0.12
CA ILE A 60 -1.19 -1.95 -1.14
C ILE A 60 -2.25 -2.53 -2.07
N VAL A 61 -2.31 -2.03 -3.30
CA VAL A 61 -3.35 -2.38 -4.26
C VAL A 61 -2.71 -2.83 -5.56
N ASP A 62 -3.27 -3.89 -6.13
CA ASP A 62 -2.95 -4.43 -7.45
C ASP A 62 -4.24 -4.50 -8.30
N GLU A 63 -4.18 -5.05 -9.50
CA GLU A 63 -5.37 -5.24 -10.33
C GLU A 63 -6.30 -6.29 -9.72
N GLU A 64 -5.74 -7.34 -9.11
CA GLU A 64 -6.50 -8.50 -8.62
C GLU A 64 -6.80 -8.46 -7.12
N TRP A 65 -6.03 -7.71 -6.34
CA TRP A 65 -6.08 -7.78 -4.88
C TRP A 65 -5.84 -6.42 -4.21
N GLU A 66 -6.25 -6.35 -2.95
CA GLU A 66 -5.90 -5.24 -2.05
C GLU A 66 -5.46 -5.81 -0.69
N LEU A 67 -4.46 -5.19 -0.08
CA LEU A 67 -3.89 -5.58 1.20
C LEU A 67 -3.89 -4.35 2.12
N PRO A 68 -4.92 -4.22 2.98
CA PRO A 68 -4.90 -3.26 4.08
C PRO A 68 -4.04 -3.79 5.23
N PHE A 69 -3.18 -2.93 5.80
CA PHE A 69 -2.30 -3.27 6.91
C PHE A 69 -2.16 -2.11 7.90
N ALA A 70 -2.53 -2.34 9.16
CA ALA A 70 -2.28 -1.43 10.26
C ALA A 70 -0.96 -1.79 10.95
N PHE A 71 0.00 -0.86 10.99
CA PHE A 71 1.34 -1.09 11.49
C PHE A 71 1.63 -0.35 12.80
N GLY A 72 2.50 -0.94 13.61
CA GLY A 72 2.94 -0.44 14.90
C GLY A 72 4.35 0.13 14.86
N GLU A 73 4.85 0.46 16.06
CA GLU A 73 6.21 0.94 16.26
C GLU A 73 7.00 -0.03 17.17
N PRO A 74 8.33 -0.13 17.02
CA PRO A 74 9.15 0.54 16.00
C PRO A 74 9.07 -0.14 14.62
N VAL A 75 9.28 0.65 13.57
CA VAL A 75 9.55 0.14 12.21
C VAL A 75 11.04 -0.17 12.09
N GLU A 76 11.38 -1.33 11.54
CA GLU A 76 12.77 -1.73 11.30
C GLU A 76 13.16 -1.44 9.84
N LEU A 77 14.37 -0.90 9.62
CA LEU A 77 14.94 -0.63 8.30
C LEU A 77 16.34 -1.24 8.25
N GLU A 78 16.55 -2.18 7.33
CA GLU A 78 17.84 -2.82 7.10
C GLU A 78 18.42 -2.37 5.75
N LEU A 79 19.75 -2.17 5.74
CA LEU A 79 20.54 -1.88 4.54
C LEU A 79 21.65 -2.91 4.46
N ASP A 80 21.60 -3.77 3.45
CA ASP A 80 22.67 -4.72 3.17
C ASP A 80 23.32 -4.39 1.82
N TYR A 81 24.65 -4.39 1.80
CA TYR A 81 25.43 -4.09 0.60
C TYR A 81 26.55 -5.11 0.45
N ASP A 82 26.44 -5.95 -0.58
CA ASP A 82 27.55 -6.76 -1.05
C ASP A 82 28.27 -6.05 -2.20
N GLY A 83 29.55 -5.75 -1.99
CA GLY A 83 30.39 -5.07 -2.99
C GLY A 83 31.36 -6.00 -3.71
N ALA A 84 31.32 -7.32 -3.46
CA ALA A 84 32.33 -8.27 -3.90
C ALA A 84 31.88 -8.99 -5.18
N GLY A 85 32.41 -8.54 -6.32
CA GLY A 85 32.10 -9.14 -7.62
C GLY A 85 31.02 -8.33 -8.33
N ASP A 86 29.79 -8.82 -8.33
CA ASP A 86 28.62 -8.11 -8.84
C ASP A 86 27.97 -7.37 -7.66
N PRO A 87 28.04 -6.03 -7.59
CA PRO A 87 27.58 -5.30 -6.42
C PRO A 87 26.05 -5.28 -6.31
N GLU A 88 25.54 -5.56 -5.13
CA GLU A 88 24.12 -5.67 -4.81
C GLU A 88 23.80 -4.82 -3.58
N LEU A 89 22.68 -4.09 -3.63
CA LEU A 89 22.15 -3.29 -2.51
C LEU A 89 20.73 -3.76 -2.23
N GLU A 90 20.51 -4.18 -1.00
CA GLU A 90 19.21 -4.58 -0.48
C GLU A 90 18.74 -3.57 0.56
N ILE A 91 17.45 -3.25 0.49
CA ILE A 91 16.78 -2.33 1.41
C ILE A 91 15.51 -3.03 1.86
N GLU A 92 15.42 -3.37 3.14
CA GLU A 92 14.27 -4.06 3.72
C GLU A 92 13.61 -3.21 4.80
N ILE A 93 12.28 -3.21 4.83
CA ILE A 93 11.48 -2.57 5.88
C ILE A 93 10.58 -3.62 6.51
N GLU A 94 10.68 -3.79 7.83
CA GLU A 94 9.75 -4.62 8.60
C GLU A 94 8.78 -3.74 9.40
N LEU A 95 7.49 -3.97 9.19
CA LEU A 95 6.40 -3.26 9.85
C LEU A 95 5.68 -4.22 10.81
N PRO A 96 5.79 -4.05 12.14
CA PRO A 96 5.05 -4.89 13.06
C PRO A 96 3.56 -4.61 12.91
N GLY A 97 2.71 -5.64 12.93
CA GLY A 97 1.27 -5.44 12.93
C GLY A 97 0.79 -4.79 14.22
N ARG A 98 -0.14 -3.83 14.14
CA ARG A 98 -0.89 -3.38 15.33
C ARG A 98 -1.88 -4.44 15.78
N THR A 99 -2.15 -4.44 17.08
CA THR A 99 -3.30 -5.13 17.66
C THR A 99 -4.32 -4.10 18.15
N ASP A 100 -5.58 -4.28 17.78
CA ASP A 100 -6.72 -3.54 18.34
C ASP A 100 -7.12 -4.05 19.74
N GLU A 101 -6.38 -5.01 20.29
CA GLU A 101 -6.64 -5.58 21.61
C GLU A 101 -6.38 -4.54 22.71
N SER A 102 -7.46 -4.11 23.36
CA SER A 102 -7.38 -3.33 24.59
C SER A 102 -7.24 -4.26 25.80
N ALA A 103 -6.42 -3.86 26.78
CA ALA A 103 -6.33 -4.58 28.05
C ALA A 103 -7.70 -4.57 28.77
N PRO A 104 -8.07 -5.65 29.48
CA PRO A 104 -9.28 -5.65 30.30
C PRO A 104 -9.16 -4.66 31.46
N ASP A 105 -10.28 -4.07 31.89
CA ASP A 105 -10.35 -3.22 33.08
C ASP A 105 -10.12 -4.03 34.38
N VAL A 106 -9.57 -3.37 35.41
CA VAL A 106 -9.36 -3.94 36.75
C VAL A 106 -10.28 -3.22 37.75
N GLU A 107 -11.09 -3.97 38.52
CA GLU A 107 -11.97 -3.47 39.59
C GLU A 107 -11.36 -3.62 41.00
#